data_AF-A0AAV2VX09-F1
#
_entry.id   AF-A0AAV2VX09-F1
#
_cell.length_a   1.000
_cell.length_b   1.000
_cell.length_c   1.000
_cell.angle_alpha   90.00
_cell.angle_beta   90.00
_cell.angle_gamma   90.00
#
_symmetry.space_group_name_H-M   'P 1'
#
loop_
_entity.id
_entity.type
_entity.pdbx_description
1 polymer ?
#
loop_
_entity_poly.entity_id
_entity_poly.type
_entity_poly.pdbx_seq_one_letter_code
_entity_poly.pdbx_strand_id
1 'polypeptide(L)'
;MIALLPILTTVGNFARLPALAAFLGGIASQLLTFFATRFTRTVAINLTIVTMIIGLAYVTSMGIYTALTGLSFIVPDWIDTAFGFFVPNNAVPCASVVLSARLMRWVWEWQAWVILRMAA
;
A
#
# COMPACT_ATOMS: atom_id res chain seq x y z
N MET A 1 11.27 -13.25 -65.44
CA MET A 1 11.29 -13.59 -63.99
C MET A 1 12.48 -12.95 -63.25
N ILE A 2 12.88 -11.70 -63.53
CA ILE A 2 14.16 -11.14 -63.02
C ILE A 2 14.01 -9.84 -62.19
N ALA A 3 12.79 -9.30 -62.01
CA ALA A 3 12.61 -8.02 -61.31
C ALA A 3 12.41 -8.12 -59.78
N LEU A 4 12.22 -9.32 -59.20
CA LEU A 4 11.89 -9.48 -57.77
C LEU A 4 13.11 -9.69 -56.85
N LEU A 5 14.24 -10.12 -57.42
CA LEU A 5 15.50 -10.33 -56.69
C LEU A 5 16.04 -9.05 -56.00
N PRO A 6 16.10 -7.87 -56.66
CA PRO A 6 16.59 -6.66 -55.99
C PRO A 6 15.65 -6.15 -54.89
N ILE A 7 14.33 -6.37 -55.03
CA ILE A 7 13.31 -5.93 -54.06
C ILE A 7 13.35 -6.81 -52.80
N LEU A 8 13.55 -8.11 -52.94
CA LEU A 8 13.71 -9.01 -51.79
C LEU A 8 15.00 -8.72 -51.01
N THR A 9 16.07 -8.31 -51.69
CA THR A 9 17.32 -7.91 -51.03
C THR A 9 17.25 -6.55 -50.31
N THR A 10 16.49 -5.58 -50.84
CA THR A 10 16.29 -4.30 -50.15
C THR A 10 15.35 -4.43 -48.95
N VAL A 11 14.27 -5.22 -49.07
CA VAL A 11 13.37 -5.52 -47.95
C VAL A 11 14.09 -6.33 -46.86
N GLY A 12 14.94 -7.29 -47.22
CA GLY A 12 15.74 -8.05 -46.25
C GLY A 12 16.76 -7.23 -45.47
N ASN A 13 17.33 -6.17 -46.08
CA ASN A 13 18.24 -5.25 -45.38
C ASN A 13 17.49 -4.21 -44.54
N PHE A 14 16.34 -3.72 -45.01
CA PHE A 14 15.48 -2.80 -44.24
C PHE A 14 14.74 -3.47 -43.08
N ALA A 15 14.50 -4.79 -43.11
CA ALA A 15 13.86 -5.52 -42.01
C ALA A 15 14.82 -5.84 -40.85
N ARG A 16 16.15 -5.84 -41.09
CA ARG A 16 17.16 -6.12 -40.06
C ARG A 16 17.34 -4.99 -39.06
N LEU A 17 17.23 -3.73 -39.51
CA LEU A 17 17.29 -2.54 -38.66
C LEU A 17 16.13 -2.44 -37.63
N PRO A 18 14.84 -2.58 -38.02
CA PRO A 18 13.72 -2.59 -37.09
C PRO A 18 13.69 -3.87 -36.23
N ALA A 19 14.19 -5.01 -36.72
CA ALA A 19 14.32 -6.21 -35.89
C ALA A 19 15.36 -6.04 -34.76
N LEU A 20 16.49 -5.38 -35.03
CA LEU A 20 17.47 -5.04 -34.00
C LEU A 20 16.92 -3.99 -33.02
N ALA A 21 16.22 -2.97 -33.51
CA ALA A 21 15.60 -1.95 -32.67
C ALA A 21 14.48 -2.54 -31.79
N ALA A 22 13.69 -3.47 -32.31
CA ALA A 22 12.67 -4.19 -31.56
C ALA A 22 13.28 -5.14 -30.52
N PHE A 23 14.40 -5.81 -30.84
CA PHE A 23 15.11 -6.67 -29.91
C PHE A 23 15.76 -5.86 -28.77
N LEU A 24 16.47 -4.78 -29.09
CA LEU A 24 17.06 -3.88 -28.10
C LEU A 24 15.99 -3.14 -27.28
N GLY A 25 14.91 -2.69 -27.92
CA GLY A 25 13.75 -2.11 -27.23
C GLY A 25 13.00 -3.12 -26.36
N GLY A 26 12.97 -4.38 -26.76
CA GLY A 26 12.43 -5.49 -25.96
C GLY A 26 13.26 -5.77 -24.71
N ILE A 27 14.59 -5.78 -24.83
CA ILE A 27 15.49 -5.96 -23.68
C ILE A 27 15.45 -4.75 -22.74
N ALA A 28 15.46 -3.53 -23.30
CA ALA A 28 15.37 -2.30 -22.52
C ALA A 28 14.03 -2.20 -21.77
N SER A 29 12.91 -2.57 -22.41
CA SER A 29 11.60 -2.58 -21.76
C SER A 29 11.48 -3.66 -20.68
N GLN A 30 12.09 -4.84 -20.87
CA GLN A 30 12.15 -5.87 -19.82
C GLN A 30 13.00 -5.43 -18.63
N LEU A 31 14.15 -4.77 -18.86
CA LEU A 31 14.97 -4.19 -17.79
C LEU A 31 14.21 -3.10 -17.03
N LEU A 32 13.56 -2.18 -17.73
CA LEU A 32 12.72 -1.14 -17.11
C LEU A 32 11.57 -1.76 -16.31
N THR A 33 10.94 -2.81 -16.84
CA THR A 33 9.86 -3.52 -16.14
C THR A 33 10.37 -4.26 -14.90
N PHE A 34 11.56 -4.86 -14.96
CA PHE A 34 12.20 -5.52 -13.82
C PHE A 34 12.52 -4.52 -12.69
N PHE A 35 13.08 -3.37 -13.02
CA PHE A 35 13.35 -2.32 -12.04
C PHE A 35 12.05 -1.66 -11.53
N ALA A 36 11.08 -1.40 -12.41
CA ALA A 36 9.78 -0.85 -12.04
C ALA A 36 9.03 -1.80 -11.09
N THR A 37 8.96 -3.10 -11.39
CA THR A 37 8.28 -4.09 -10.53
C THR A 37 8.96 -4.25 -9.17
N ARG A 38 10.30 -4.17 -9.11
CA ARG A 38 11.04 -4.20 -7.83
C ARG A 38 10.79 -2.95 -6.99
N PHE A 39 10.79 -1.77 -7.61
CA PHE A 39 10.51 -0.52 -6.93
C PHE A 39 9.06 -0.45 -6.44
N THR A 40 8.10 -0.78 -7.31
CA THR A 40 6.67 -0.78 -6.95
C THR A 40 6.35 -1.80 -5.89
N ARG A 41 7.01 -2.97 -5.86
CA ARG A 41 6.81 -3.98 -4.80
C ARG A 41 7.18 -3.46 -3.42
N THR A 42 8.30 -2.74 -3.29
CA THR A 42 8.75 -2.19 -2.00
C THR A 42 7.82 -1.06 -1.54
N VAL A 43 7.44 -0.18 -2.45
CA VAL A 43 6.49 0.92 -2.17
C VAL A 43 5.10 0.36 -1.82
N ALA A 44 4.62 -0.66 -2.53
CA ALA A 44 3.32 -1.29 -2.28
C ALA A 44 3.28 -1.97 -0.91
N ILE A 45 4.36 -2.64 -0.48
CA ILE A 45 4.43 -3.25 0.86
C ILE A 45 4.37 -2.17 1.94
N ASN A 46 5.13 -1.09 1.81
CA ASN A 46 5.09 -0.01 2.80
C ASN A 46 3.72 0.69 2.82
N LEU A 47 3.12 0.93 1.66
CA LEU A 47 1.81 1.57 1.56
C LEU A 47 0.71 0.68 2.16
N THR A 48 0.74 -0.63 1.88
CA THR A 48 -0.23 -1.59 2.45
C THR A 48 -0.13 -1.69 3.97
N ILE A 49 1.09 -1.64 4.53
CA ILE A 49 1.29 -1.60 5.99
C ILE A 49 0.66 -0.32 6.57
N VAL A 50 0.97 0.85 6.01
CA VAL A 50 0.44 2.13 6.50
C VAL A 50 -1.08 2.18 6.40
N THR A 51 -1.66 1.75 5.27
CA THR A 51 -3.13 1.74 5.11
C THR A 51 -3.80 0.74 6.03
N MET A 52 -3.19 -0.42 6.27
CA MET A 52 -3.72 -1.42 7.21
C MET A 52 -3.78 -0.85 8.63
N ILE A 53 -2.73 -0.13 9.07
CA ILE A 53 -2.72 0.46 10.41
C ILE A 53 -3.75 1.60 10.52
N ILE A 54 -3.81 2.50 9.54
CA ILE A 54 -4.79 3.59 9.54
C ILE A 54 -6.21 3.02 9.51
N GLY A 55 -6.46 1.96 8.74
CA GLY A 55 -7.72 1.24 8.72
C GLY A 55 -8.09 0.66 10.08
N LEU A 56 -7.14 0.04 10.78
CA LEU A 56 -7.37 -0.51 12.12
C LEU A 56 -7.68 0.59 13.14
N ALA A 57 -6.95 1.71 13.07
CA ALA A 57 -7.16 2.88 13.91
C ALA A 57 -8.56 3.50 13.72
N TYR A 58 -9.01 3.55 12.47
CA TYR A 58 -10.31 4.11 12.11
C TYR A 58 -11.47 3.21 12.53
N VAL A 59 -11.36 1.90 12.29
CA VAL A 59 -12.41 0.94 12.69
C VAL A 59 -12.54 0.89 14.21
N THR A 60 -11.44 0.93 14.94
CA THR A 60 -11.47 0.94 16.41
C THR A 60 -12.05 2.22 16.99
N SER A 61 -11.71 3.40 16.43
CA SER A 61 -12.32 4.65 16.87
C SER A 61 -13.81 4.69 16.57
N MET A 62 -14.22 4.30 15.36
CA MET A 62 -15.62 4.20 14.98
C MET A 62 -16.40 3.23 15.88
N GLY A 63 -15.84 2.06 16.19
CA GLY A 63 -16.49 1.08 17.08
C GLY A 63 -16.70 1.60 18.50
N ILE A 64 -15.76 2.39 19.04
CA ILE A 64 -15.92 3.00 20.37
C ILE A 64 -16.96 4.12 20.31
N TYR A 65 -16.94 4.96 19.26
CA TYR A 65 -17.93 6.02 19.08
C TYR A 65 -19.35 5.46 18.96
N THR A 66 -19.55 4.41 18.16
CA THR A 66 -20.87 3.79 18.00
C THR A 66 -21.36 3.15 19.29
N ALA A 67 -20.48 2.51 20.06
CA ALA A 67 -20.82 1.98 21.38
C ALA A 67 -21.22 3.07 22.38
N LEU A 68 -20.49 4.19 22.41
CA LEU A 68 -20.82 5.34 23.28
C LEU A 68 -22.15 5.98 22.89
N THR A 69 -22.39 6.20 21.60
CA THR A 69 -23.69 6.70 21.11
C THR A 69 -24.82 5.71 21.35
N GLY A 70 -24.55 4.40 21.35
CA GLY A 70 -25.53 3.39 21.72
C GLY A 70 -25.90 3.47 23.20
N LEU A 71 -24.92 3.77 24.06
CA LEU A 71 -25.11 3.92 25.49
C LEU A 71 -25.90 5.19 25.84
N SER A 72 -25.69 6.30 25.12
CA SER A 72 -26.42 7.55 25.34
C SER A 72 -27.94 7.43 25.08
N PHE A 73 -28.41 6.40 24.36
CA PHE A 73 -29.86 6.13 24.23
C PHE A 73 -30.49 5.52 25.48
N ILE A 74 -29.69 4.88 26.34
CA ILE A 74 -30.15 4.10 27.50
C ILE A 74 -29.87 4.85 28.80
N VAL A 75 -28.89 5.76 28.77
CA VAL A 75 -28.43 6.53 29.91
C VAL A 75 -29.25 7.82 30.05
N PRO A 76 -29.78 8.13 31.25
CA PRO A 76 -30.45 9.40 31.50
C PRO A 76 -29.54 10.63 31.28
N ASP A 77 -30.07 11.71 30.69
CA ASP A 77 -29.34 12.92 30.29
C ASP A 77 -28.40 13.52 31.37
N TRP A 78 -28.75 13.39 32.65
CA TRP A 78 -27.94 13.92 33.74
C TRP A 78 -26.57 13.22 33.89
N ILE A 79 -26.48 11.93 33.52
CA ILE A 79 -25.21 11.20 33.54
C ILE A 79 -24.35 11.60 32.35
N ASP A 80 -24.94 11.76 31.17
CA ASP A 80 -24.22 12.09 29.94
C ASP A 80 -23.60 13.49 30.04
N THR A 81 -24.36 14.44 30.59
CA THR A 81 -23.88 15.81 30.85
C THR A 81 -22.74 15.84 31.88
N ALA A 82 -22.82 14.99 32.92
CA ALA A 82 -21.77 14.89 33.94
C ALA A 82 -20.49 14.24 33.38
N PHE A 83 -20.61 13.25 32.50
CA PHE A 83 -19.45 12.60 31.87
C PHE A 83 -18.73 13.52 30.88
N GLY A 84 -19.46 14.40 30.18
CA GLY A 84 -18.89 15.41 29.30
C GLY A 84 -17.97 16.43 29.99
N PHE A 85 -18.05 16.59 31.32
CA PHE A 85 -17.11 17.42 32.08
C PHE A 85 -15.72 16.76 32.27
N PHE A 86 -15.64 15.43 32.28
CA PHE A 86 -14.40 14.71 32.53
C PHE A 86 -13.76 14.17 31.25
N VAL A 87 -14.57 13.77 30.28
CA VAL A 87 -14.11 13.18 29.02
C VAL A 87 -14.39 14.16 27.88
N PRO A 88 -13.37 14.83 27.35
CA PRO A 88 -13.56 15.73 26.21
C PRO A 88 -13.85 14.92 24.94
N ASN A 89 -14.59 15.50 24.00
CA ASN A 89 -15.05 14.83 22.77
C ASN A 89 -13.92 14.28 21.88
N ASN A 90 -12.68 14.74 22.09
CA ASN A 90 -11.48 14.27 21.40
C ASN A 90 -10.72 13.16 22.15
N ALA A 91 -11.13 12.75 23.36
CA ALA A 91 -10.44 11.73 24.13
C ALA A 91 -10.39 10.37 23.42
N VAL A 92 -11.49 9.96 22.79
CA VAL A 92 -11.60 8.71 22.03
C VAL A 92 -10.65 8.67 20.83
N PRO A 93 -10.63 9.69 19.93
CA PRO A 93 -9.69 9.70 18.80
C PRO A 93 -8.24 9.90 19.25
N CYS A 94 -7.98 10.62 20.35
CA CYS A 94 -6.63 10.73 20.90
C CYS A 94 -6.13 9.37 21.44
N ALA A 95 -6.97 8.65 22.17
CA ALA A 95 -6.63 7.33 22.70
C ALA A 95 -6.43 6.31 21.57
N SER A 96 -7.26 6.35 20.52
CA SER A 96 -7.11 5.46 19.37
C SER A 96 -5.80 5.74 18.62
N VAL A 97 -5.39 7.00 18.46
CA VAL A 97 -4.09 7.37 17.86
C VAL A 97 -2.91 6.80 18.68
N VAL A 98 -2.95 6.93 20.00
CA VAL A 98 -1.89 6.37 20.88
C VAL A 98 -1.82 4.85 20.78
N LEU A 99 -2.97 4.18 20.78
CA LEU A 99 -3.05 2.72 20.68
C LEU A 99 -2.56 2.24 19.30
N SER A 100 -2.91 2.98 18.25
CA SER A 100 -2.45 2.71 16.88
C SER A 100 -0.93 2.85 16.76
N ALA A 101 -0.34 3.88 17.36
CA ALA A 101 1.12 4.06 17.38
C ALA A 101 1.84 2.91 18.11
N ARG A 102 1.26 2.38 19.21
CA ARG A 102 1.80 1.20 19.89
C ARG A 102 1.70 -0.06 19.05
N LEU A 103 0.58 -0.26 18.35
CA LEU A 103 0.42 -1.39 17.43
C LEU A 103 1.43 -1.30 16.27
N MET A 104 1.69 -0.11 15.72
CA MET A 104 2.73 0.07 14.70
C MET A 104 4.09 -0.43 15.17
N ARG A 105 4.49 -0.03 16.38
CA ARG A 105 5.75 -0.46 16.98
C ARG A 105 5.82 -1.97 17.13
N TRP A 106 4.75 -2.58 17.65
CA TRP A 106 4.68 -4.03 17.83
C TRP A 106 4.77 -4.81 16.50
N VAL A 107 4.04 -4.35 15.46
CA VAL A 107 4.11 -4.95 14.11
C VAL A 107 5.52 -4.82 13.53
N TRP A 108 6.17 -3.67 13.73
CA TRP A 108 7.53 -3.45 13.25
C TRP A 108 8.55 -4.37 13.93
N GLU A 109 8.46 -4.54 15.25
CA GLU A 109 9.28 -5.48 16.01
C GLU A 109 9.07 -6.93 15.52
N TRP A 110 7.83 -7.31 15.19
CA TRP A 110 7.51 -8.61 14.58
C TRP A 110 8.13 -8.79 13.19
N GLN A 111 8.00 -7.81 12.31
CA GLN A 111 8.59 -7.87 10.97
C GLN A 111 10.10 -8.01 11.03
N ALA A 112 10.78 -7.26 11.90
CA ALA A 112 12.22 -7.38 12.11
C ALA A 112 12.61 -8.78 12.60
N TRP A 113 11.86 -9.36 13.54
CA TRP A 113 12.09 -10.71 14.03
C TRP A 113 11.88 -11.78 12.95
N VAL A 114 10.82 -11.67 12.13
CA VAL A 114 10.57 -12.60 11.03
C VAL A 114 11.66 -12.55 9.97
N ILE A 115 12.12 -11.34 9.59
CA ILE A 115 13.21 -11.16 8.62
C ILE A 115 14.50 -11.80 9.12
N LEU A 116 14.86 -11.58 10.39
CA LEU A 116 16.02 -12.21 11.02
C LEU A 116 15.90 -13.73 11.03
N ARG A 117 14.72 -14.26 11.31
CA ARG A 117 14.48 -15.72 11.39
C ARG A 117 14.45 -16.42 10.04
N MET A 118 14.11 -15.71 8.96
CA MET A 118 14.10 -16.26 7.59
C MET A 118 15.47 -16.17 6.90
N ALA A 119 16.38 -15.37 7.44
CA ALA A 119 17.74 -15.21 6.92
C ALA A 119 18.76 -16.21 7.52
N ALA A 120 18.38 -16.92 8.59
CA ALA A 120 19.15 -18.01 9.20
C ALA A 120 18.69 -19.37 8.69
#